data_AF-A0A528FE82-F1
#
_entry.id   AF-A0A528FE82-F1
#
_cell.length_a   1.000
_cell.length_b   1.000
_cell.length_c   1.000
_cell.angle_alpha   90.00
_cell.angle_beta   90.00
_cell.angle_gamma   90.00
#
_symmetry.space_group_name_H-M   'P 1'
#
loop_
_entity.id
_entity.type
_entity.pdbx_description
1 polymer ?
#
loop_
_entity_poly.entity_id
_entity_poly.type
_entity_poly.pdbx_seq_one_letter_code
_entity_poly.pdbx_strand_id
1 'polypeptide(L)' 'RWRHPEKGILAPDVFLRIAEELNVVSIIDRTILEQSLLDFEGWSAANLHIPRVSVNVSARRLQDEELIKSLR' A
#
# COMPACT_ATOMS: atom_id res chain seq x y z
N ARG A 1 2.79 5.54 -5.64
CA ARG A 1 2.87 6.27 -6.94
C ARG A 1 2.69 5.26 -8.04
N TRP A 2 2.02 5.60 -9.14
CA TRP A 2 1.85 4.67 -10.26
C TRP A 2 2.86 4.98 -11.36
N ARG A 3 3.72 4.01 -11.71
CA ARG A 3 4.56 4.09 -12.92
C ARG A 3 3.71 3.72 -14.13
N HIS A 4 3.04 4.69 -14.71
CA HIS A 4 2.22 4.50 -15.91
C HIS A 4 3.12 4.30 -17.13
N PRO A 5 2.80 3.35 -18.04
CA PRO A 5 3.66 3.04 -19.19
C PRO A 5 3.97 4.25 -20.08
N GLU A 6 2.96 5.08 -20.34
CA GLU A 6 3.11 6.26 -21.23
C GLU A 6 3.25 7.61 -20.50
N LYS A 7 2.60 7.77 -19.33
CA LYS A 7 2.48 9.06 -18.63
C LYS A 7 3.53 9.25 -17.52
N GLY A 8 4.43 8.29 -17.34
CA GLY A 8 5.46 8.33 -16.30
C GLY A 8 4.88 8.16 -14.89
N ILE A 9 5.47 8.83 -13.91
CA ILE A 9 5.10 8.67 -12.49
C ILE A 9 3.87 9.54 -12.17
N LEU A 10 2.74 8.89 -11.92
CA LEU A 10 1.49 9.53 -11.52
C LEU A 10 1.33 9.56 -10.00
N ALA A 11 0.76 10.68 -9.55
CA ALA A 11 0.35 10.92 -8.18
C ALA A 11 -0.97 10.20 -7.84
N PRO A 12 -1.24 9.86 -6.57
CA PRO A 12 -2.46 9.16 -6.18
C PRO A 12 -3.76 9.88 -6.58
N ASP A 13 -3.81 11.21 -6.49
CA ASP A 13 -4.96 12.04 -6.86
C ASP A 13 -5.41 11.84 -8.32
N VAL A 14 -4.49 11.43 -9.21
CA VAL A 14 -4.79 11.18 -10.63
C VAL A 14 -5.60 9.89 -10.84
N PHE A 15 -5.47 8.89 -9.97
CA PHE A 15 -6.05 7.56 -10.18
C PHE A 15 -6.93 7.04 -9.03
N LEU A 16 -6.81 7.59 -7.81
CA LEU A 16 -7.54 7.10 -6.65
C LEU A 16 -9.05 7.23 -6.82
N ARG A 17 -9.53 8.34 -7.39
CA ARG A 17 -10.96 8.51 -7.68
C ARG A 17 -11.51 7.40 -8.59
N ILE A 18 -10.76 7.07 -9.64
CA ILE A 18 -11.15 5.99 -10.57
C ILE A 18 -11.09 4.64 -9.84
N ALA A 19 -10.08 4.42 -8.99
CA ALA A 19 -9.98 3.21 -8.19
C ALA A 19 -11.15 3.04 -7.21
N GLU A 20 -11.67 4.14 -6.64
CA GLU A 20 -12.88 4.16 -5.81
C GLU A 20 -14.11 3.78 -6.62
N GLU A 21 -14.32 4.41 -7.78
CA GLU A 21 -15.43 4.12 -8.70
C GLU A 21 -15.42 2.65 -9.15
N LEU A 22 -14.23 2.08 -9.38
CA LEU A 22 -14.02 0.67 -9.72
C LEU A 22 -14.03 -0.29 -8.52
N ASN A 23 -14.18 0.22 -7.29
CA ASN A 23 -14.14 -0.58 -6.05
C ASN A 23 -12.83 -1.38 -5.84
N VAL A 24 -11.70 -0.90 -6.37
CA VAL A 24 -10.39 -1.59 -6.28
C VAL A 24 -9.42 -0.97 -5.28
N VAL A 25 -9.83 0.05 -4.53
CA VAL A 25 -8.96 0.69 -3.51
C VAL A 25 -8.44 -0.32 -2.49
N SER A 26 -9.28 -1.24 -2.00
CA SER A 26 -8.86 -2.24 -1.02
C SER A 26 -7.77 -3.18 -1.56
N ILE A 27 -7.76 -3.43 -2.87
CA ILE A 27 -6.72 -4.23 -3.55
C ILE A 27 -5.41 -3.43 -3.59
N ILE A 28 -5.48 -2.15 -3.96
CA ILE A 28 -4.32 -1.25 -3.99
C ILE A 28 -3.71 -1.13 -2.58
N ASP A 29 -4.54 -0.89 -1.57
CA ASP A 29 -4.12 -0.80 -0.18
C ASP A 29 -3.43 -2.09 0.29
N ARG A 30 -3.97 -3.26 -0.09
CA ARG A 30 -3.37 -4.56 0.22
C ARG A 30 -1.97 -4.67 -0.35
N THR A 31 -1.80 -4.40 -1.64
CA THR A 31 -0.50 -4.49 -2.29
C THR A 31 0.51 -3.50 -1.70
N ILE A 32 0.07 -2.29 -1.33
CA ILE A 32 0.94 -1.30 -0.67
C ILE A 32 1.37 -1.80 0.72
N LEU A 33 0.45 -2.38 1.49
CA LEU A 33 0.75 -2.92 2.82
C LEU A 33 1.74 -4.09 2.75
N GLU A 34 1.50 -5.05 1.86
CA GLU A 34 2.39 -6.19 1.62
C GLU A 34 3.80 -5.72 1.23
N GLN A 35 3.89 -4.77 0.28
CA GLN A 35 5.18 -4.21 -0.11
C GLN A 35 5.86 -3.46 1.04
N SER A 36 5.10 -2.75 1.87
CA SER A 36 5.65 -1.99 3.00
C SER A 36 6.26 -2.90 4.07
N LEU A 37 5.67 -4.08 4.30
CA LEU A 37 6.22 -5.08 5.20
C LEU A 37 7.51 -5.68 4.64
N LEU A 38 7.52 -6.05 3.36
CA LEU A 38 8.73 -6.55 2.68
C LEU A 38 9.87 -5.53 2.67
N ASP A 39 9.56 -4.26 2.39
CA ASP A 39 10.55 -3.19 2.41
C ASP A 39 11.11 -2.98 3.82
N PHE A 40 10.25 -3.05 4.84
CA PHE A 40 10.66 -2.91 6.24
C PHE A 40 11.60 -4.04 6.70
N GLU A 41 11.26 -5.29 6.37
CA GLU A 41 12.14 -6.44 6.59
C GLU A 41 13.47 -6.29 5.85
N GLY A 42 13.43 -5.86 4.58
CA GLY A 42 14.61 -5.61 3.77
C GLY A 42 15.54 -4.56 4.38
N TRP A 43 14.98 -3.48 4.93
CA TRP A 43 15.77 -2.46 5.64
C TRP A 43 16.39 -3.00 6.92
N SER A 44 15.63 -3.76 7.71
CA SER A 44 16.15 -4.42 8.91
C SER A 44 17.33 -5.34 8.58
N ALA A 45 17.18 -6.18 7.56
CA ALA A 45 18.23 -7.08 7.06
C ALA A 45 19.46 -6.33 6.52
N ALA A 46 19.26 -5.14 5.96
CA ALA A 46 20.33 -4.24 5.51
C ALA A 46 20.96 -3.42 6.65
N ASN A 47 20.61 -3.69 7.91
CA ASN A 47 21.08 -2.97 9.09
C ASN A 47 20.66 -1.48 9.12
N LEU A 48 19.67 -1.11 8.30
CA LEU A 48 19.04 0.20 8.28
C LEU A 48 17.96 0.23 9.37
N HIS A 49 18.26 0.91 10.47
CA HIS A 49 17.36 0.98 11.62
C HIS A 49 16.23 1.97 11.36
N ILE A 50 15.18 1.51 10.68
CA ILE A 50 13.94 2.26 10.48
C ILE A 50 13.00 1.93 11.66
N PRO A 51 12.66 2.89 12.54
CA PRO A 51 11.91 2.57 13.76
C PRO A 51 10.42 2.30 13.50
N ARG A 52 9.86 2.84 12.40
CA ARG A 52 8.44 2.72 12.08
C ARG A 52 8.18 3.01 10.61
N VAL A 53 7.21 2.29 10.05
CA VAL A 53 6.54 2.60 8.78
C VAL A 53 5.07 2.90 9.06
N SER A 54 4.48 3.82 8.30
CA SER A 54 3.04 4.10 8.37
C SER A 54 2.43 3.94 6.99
N VAL A 55 1.31 3.23 6.91
CA VAL A 55 0.58 2.95 5.68
C VAL A 55 -0.84 3.48 5.83
N ASN A 56 -1.33 4.19 4.82
CA ASN A 56 -2.73 4.60 4.77
C ASN A 56 -3.60 3.40 4.39
N VAL A 57 -4.74 3.25 5.07
CA VAL A 57 -5.66 2.13 4.88
C VAL A 57 -7.07 2.70 4.67
N SER A 58 -7.77 2.26 3.62
CA SER A 58 -9.17 2.63 3.42
C SER A 58 -10.07 2.08 4.52
N ALA A 59 -11.18 2.78 4.79
CA ALA A 59 -12.19 2.33 5.74
C ALA A 59 -12.72 0.92 5.42
N ARG A 60 -12.86 0.59 4.13
CA ARG A 60 -13.29 -0.74 3.68
C ARG A 60 -12.29 -1.83 4.06
N ARG A 61 -10.98 -1.57 3.95
CA ARG A 61 -9.97 -2.54 4.36
C ARG A 61 -9.86 -2.64 5.88
N LEU A 62 -10.11 -1.55 6.61
CA LEU A 62 -10.17 -1.59 8.08
C LEU A 62 -11.29 -2.54 8.60
N GLN A 63 -12.33 -2.76 7.80
CA GLN A 63 -13.42 -3.70 8.09
C GLN A 63 -13.13 -5.15 7.68
N ASP A 64 -12.00 -5.41 7.00
CA ASP A 64 -11.60 -6.76 6.59
C ASP A 64 -11.02 -7.53 7.78
N GLU A 65 -11.71 -8.61 8.20
CA GLU A 65 -11.29 -9.45 9.33
C GLU A 65 -9.92 -10.12 9.10
N GLU A 66 -9.50 -10.28 7.85
CA GLU A 66 -8.20 -10.86 7.51
C GLU A 66 -7.06 -9.83 7.60
N LEU A 67 -7.35 -8.54 7.75
CA LEU A 67 -6.34 -7.48 7.81
C LEU A 67 -5.31 -7.76 8.91
N ILE A 68 -5.76 -8.03 10.15
CA ILE A 68 -4.86 -8.27 11.28
C ILE A 68 -4.01 -9.53 11.06
N LYS A 69 -4.59 -10.57 10.44
CA LYS A 69 -3.86 -11.81 10.15
C LYS A 69 -2.77 -11.60 9.10
N SER A 70 -2.95 -10.64 8.19
CA SER A 70 -1.97 -10.30 7.15
C SER A 70 -0.78 -9.47 7.62
N LEU A 71 -0.79 -8.92 8.84
CA LEU A 71 0.27 -8.07 9.41
C LEU A 71 1.40 -8.85 10.11
N ARG A 72 1.67 -10.08 9.68
CA ARG A 72 2.67 -10.95 10.32
C ARG A 72 4.05 -10.78 9.73
#